data_AF-B8RJB1-F1
#
_entry.id   AF-B8RJB1-F1
#
_cell.length_a   1.000
_cell.length_b   1.000
_cell.length_c   1.000
_cell.angle_alpha   90.00
_cell.angle_beta   90.00
_cell.angle_gamma   90.00
#
_symmetry.space_group_name_H-M   'P 1'
#
loop_
_entity.id
_entity.type
_entity.pdbx_description
1 polymer ?
#
loop_
_entity_poly.entity_id
_entity_poly.type
_entity_poly.pdbx_seq_one_letter_code
_entity_poly.pdbx_strand_id
1 'polypeptide(L)'
;GLAQLNNASNALSQALNQQQQVIQNAFDGLSEHVNRSLVDIRTKYSSVGLTSTELNPAGFKSYVANLIAQFRQTVTNSVMIPAQTVVSGILAAMYDFYGKRQNSECAKQRAADLMQPRISVGRFADCLLANVPFVEKIAKVAQFSLKSAKNMVDAGISQLNYCSAGSINCTLVILNAWPSEYTVLIGALSNLQGIYPFYANPGIAINKQCASLLTIDIQDAIQAVRNSVSAC
;
A
#
# COMPACT_ATOMS: atom_id res chain seq x y z
N GLY A 1 -8.28 23.25 -3.85
CA GLY A 1 -8.08 22.33 -4.99
C GLY A 1 -6.71 21.69 -4.96
N LEU A 2 -5.78 22.17 -5.79
CA LEU A 2 -4.45 21.57 -5.98
C LEU A 2 -3.64 21.35 -4.68
N ALA A 3 -3.64 22.33 -3.78
CA ALA A 3 -2.95 22.20 -2.49
C ALA A 3 -3.51 21.05 -1.65
N GLN A 4 -4.84 20.82 -1.66
CA GLN A 4 -5.47 19.70 -0.95
C GLN A 4 -5.07 18.36 -1.58
N LEU A 5 -5.02 18.28 -2.91
CA LEU A 5 -4.57 17.09 -3.62
C LEU A 5 -3.11 16.75 -3.32
N ASN A 6 -2.22 17.76 -3.34
CA ASN A 6 -0.82 17.57 -2.99
C ASN A 6 -0.65 17.11 -1.53
N ASN A 7 -1.40 17.70 -0.60
CA ASN A 7 -1.38 17.28 0.81
C ASN A 7 -1.87 15.84 0.98
N ALA A 8 -2.94 15.43 0.28
CA ALA A 8 -3.43 14.05 0.32
C ALA A 8 -2.43 13.05 -0.28
N SER A 9 -1.78 13.40 -1.40
CA SER A 9 -0.73 12.59 -2.00
C SER A 9 0.48 12.41 -1.07
N ASN A 10 0.88 13.49 -0.37
CA ASN A 10 1.94 13.45 0.64
C ASN A 10 1.55 12.57 1.83
N ALA A 11 0.33 12.71 2.36
CA ALA A 11 -0.17 11.91 3.48
C ALA A 11 -0.21 10.41 3.12
N LEU A 12 -0.71 10.06 1.93
CA LEU A 12 -0.72 8.68 1.44
C LEU A 12 0.70 8.13 1.26
N SER A 13 1.62 8.93 0.74
CA SER A 13 3.03 8.55 0.58
C SER A 13 3.72 8.31 1.92
N GLN A 14 3.43 9.15 2.92
CA GLN A 14 3.91 8.97 4.30
C GLN A 14 3.35 7.69 4.92
N ALA A 15 2.04 7.44 4.79
CA ALA A 15 1.42 6.22 5.29
C ALA A 15 2.05 4.96 4.65
N LEU A 16 2.25 4.95 3.33
CA LEU A 16 2.92 3.85 2.62
C LEU A 16 4.34 3.61 3.12
N ASN A 17 5.14 4.68 3.30
CA ASN A 17 6.51 4.58 3.83
C ASN A 17 6.52 4.04 5.26
N GLN A 18 5.64 4.54 6.12
CA GLN A 18 5.56 4.10 7.50
C GLN A 18 5.19 2.61 7.57
N GLN A 19 4.18 2.19 6.82
CA GLN A 19 3.78 0.78 6.79
C GLN A 19 4.87 -0.14 6.19
N GLN A 20 5.59 0.34 5.17
CA GLN A 20 6.76 -0.37 4.64
C GLN A 20 7.78 -0.66 5.73
N GLN A 21 8.18 0.37 6.47
CA GLN A 21 9.18 0.24 7.53
C GLN A 21 8.72 -0.72 8.61
N VAL A 22 7.47 -0.62 9.07
CA VAL A 22 6.98 -1.51 10.13
C VAL A 22 7.02 -2.98 9.70
N ILE A 23 6.62 -3.28 8.46
CA ILE A 23 6.62 -4.66 7.95
C ILE A 23 8.04 -5.18 7.71
N GLN A 24 8.92 -4.35 7.16
CA GLN A 24 10.33 -4.71 6.97
C GLN A 24 11.02 -4.96 8.31
N ASN A 25 10.80 -4.11 9.31
CA ASN A 25 11.33 -4.30 10.66
C ASN A 25 10.78 -5.57 11.33
N ALA A 26 9.48 -5.85 11.16
CA ALA A 26 8.89 -7.08 11.69
C ALA A 26 9.47 -8.34 11.02
N PHE A 27 9.75 -8.29 9.71
CA PHE A 27 10.40 -9.38 9.00
C PHE A 27 11.86 -9.55 9.42
N ASP A 28 12.60 -8.45 9.57
CA ASP A 28 13.98 -8.48 10.09
C ASP A 28 14.02 -9.10 11.49
N GLY A 29 13.11 -8.71 12.37
CA GLY A 29 12.97 -9.30 13.69
C GLY A 29 12.66 -10.80 13.67
N LEU A 30 11.82 -11.26 12.73
CA LEU A 30 11.58 -12.69 12.52
C LEU A 30 12.84 -13.42 12.03
N SER A 31 13.55 -12.83 11.05
CA SER A 31 14.76 -13.43 10.50
C SER A 31 15.87 -13.53 11.54
N GLU A 32 16.07 -12.48 12.34
CA GLU A 32 17.02 -12.50 13.44
C GLU A 32 16.63 -13.55 14.49
N HIS A 33 15.34 -13.61 14.85
CA HIS A 33 14.81 -14.58 15.79
C HIS A 33 15.05 -16.02 15.34
N VAL A 34 14.76 -16.34 14.08
CA VAL A 34 15.02 -17.67 13.51
C VAL A 34 16.52 -17.99 13.50
N ASN A 35 17.36 -17.05 13.05
CA ASN A 35 18.80 -17.25 13.04
C ASN A 35 19.36 -17.54 14.43
N ARG A 36 18.95 -16.75 15.43
CA ARG A 36 19.36 -16.94 16.83
C ARG A 36 18.88 -18.28 17.37
N SER A 37 17.62 -18.63 17.11
CA SER A 37 17.03 -19.91 17.50
C SER A 37 17.82 -21.09 16.92
N LEU A 38 18.21 -21.01 15.65
CA LEU A 38 19.03 -22.05 15.01
C LEU A 38 20.43 -22.15 15.63
N VAL A 39 21.05 -21.04 16.00
CA VAL A 39 22.33 -21.04 16.73
C VAL A 39 22.16 -21.71 18.09
N ASP A 40 21.16 -21.32 18.87
CA ASP A 40 20.90 -21.88 20.21
C ASP A 40 20.64 -23.41 20.13
N ILE A 41 19.86 -23.85 19.13
CA ILE A 41 19.62 -25.27 18.86
C ILE A 41 20.93 -25.99 18.55
N ARG A 42 21.79 -25.45 17.67
CA ARG A 42 23.10 -26.07 17.35
C ARG A 42 24.02 -26.11 18.57
N THR A 43 24.02 -25.08 19.41
CA THR A 43 24.84 -25.05 20.63
C THR A 43 24.39 -26.11 21.63
N LYS A 44 23.06 -26.28 21.80
CA LYS A 44 22.49 -27.24 22.74
C LYS A 44 22.49 -28.68 22.20
N TYR A 45 22.37 -28.83 20.89
CA TYR A 45 22.29 -30.11 20.17
C TYR A 45 23.26 -30.09 18.99
N SER A 46 24.56 -30.27 19.28
CA SER A 46 25.66 -30.14 18.30
C SER A 46 25.62 -31.12 17.13
N SER A 47 24.84 -32.20 17.23
CA SER A 47 24.60 -33.17 16.16
C SER A 47 23.59 -32.68 15.10
N VAL A 48 23.04 -31.48 15.24
CA VAL A 48 21.93 -30.96 14.41
C VAL A 48 22.45 -30.01 13.33
N GLY A 49 22.44 -30.47 12.07
CA GLY A 49 22.92 -29.73 10.91
C GLY A 49 21.87 -28.84 10.21
N LEU A 50 21.12 -28.03 10.95
CA LEU A 50 20.15 -27.10 10.33
C LEU A 50 20.87 -25.91 9.68
N THR A 51 20.39 -25.39 8.55
CA THR A 51 20.86 -24.13 7.93
C THR A 51 19.72 -23.13 7.78
N SER A 52 19.98 -21.82 7.93
CA SER A 52 18.94 -20.77 7.92
C SER A 52 18.65 -20.19 6.53
N THR A 53 19.09 -20.88 5.48
CA THR A 53 19.19 -20.38 4.11
C THR A 53 17.86 -20.06 3.43
N GLU A 54 16.72 -20.39 4.04
CA GLU A 54 15.41 -20.28 3.41
C GLU A 54 14.71 -18.94 3.68
N LEU A 55 15.09 -18.20 4.74
CA LEU A 55 14.63 -16.83 4.91
C LEU A 55 15.43 -15.90 4.01
N ASN A 56 14.76 -15.23 3.07
CA ASN A 56 15.35 -14.25 2.16
C ASN A 56 14.88 -12.81 2.47
N PRO A 57 15.43 -12.14 3.51
CA PRO A 57 15.08 -10.76 3.87
C PRO A 57 15.26 -9.77 2.72
N ALA A 58 16.34 -9.92 1.95
CA ALA A 58 16.62 -9.03 0.82
C ALA A 58 15.52 -9.14 -0.27
N GLY A 59 15.13 -10.37 -0.61
CA GLY A 59 14.06 -10.65 -1.56
C GLY A 59 12.70 -10.12 -1.07
N PHE A 60 12.35 -10.34 0.19
CA PHE A 60 11.12 -9.82 0.77
C PHE A 60 11.08 -8.27 0.80
N LYS A 61 12.18 -7.62 1.19
CA LYS A 61 12.31 -6.16 1.17
C LYS A 61 12.13 -5.58 -0.24
N SER A 62 12.78 -6.21 -1.22
CA SER A 62 12.66 -5.84 -2.63
C SER A 62 11.21 -6.00 -3.14
N TYR A 63 10.56 -7.11 -2.79
CA TYR A 63 9.16 -7.37 -3.14
C TYR A 63 8.21 -6.29 -2.61
N VAL A 64 8.28 -5.97 -1.31
CA VAL A 64 7.45 -4.93 -0.69
C VAL A 64 7.73 -3.56 -1.31
N ALA A 65 8.99 -3.23 -1.57
CA ALA A 65 9.36 -1.97 -2.22
C ALA A 65 8.78 -1.85 -3.64
N ASN A 66 8.85 -2.92 -4.45
CA ASN A 66 8.31 -2.94 -5.81
C ASN A 66 6.79 -2.75 -5.83
N LEU A 67 6.06 -3.37 -4.91
CA LEU A 67 4.61 -3.18 -4.80
C LEU A 67 4.24 -1.75 -4.43
N ILE A 68 4.95 -1.15 -3.48
CA ILE A 68 4.72 0.25 -3.09
C ILE A 68 5.04 1.19 -4.25
N ALA A 69 6.09 0.90 -5.02
CA ALA A 69 6.41 1.64 -6.23
C ALA A 69 5.27 1.53 -7.27
N GLN A 70 4.71 0.34 -7.49
CA GLN A 70 3.55 0.15 -8.39
C GLN A 70 2.31 0.92 -7.92
N PHE A 71 2.04 0.91 -6.61
CA PHE A 71 0.92 1.65 -6.03
C PHE A 71 1.10 3.17 -6.22
N ARG A 72 2.31 3.70 -5.95
CA ARG A 72 2.65 5.10 -6.22
C ARG A 72 2.49 5.46 -7.69
N GLN A 73 3.01 4.62 -8.58
CA GLN A 73 2.89 4.84 -10.02
C GLN A 73 1.42 4.88 -10.44
N THR A 74 0.57 4.03 -9.86
CA THR A 74 -0.88 4.05 -10.10
C THR A 74 -1.51 5.35 -9.64
N VAL A 75 -1.20 5.81 -8.44
CA VAL A 75 -1.68 7.11 -7.91
C VAL A 75 -1.27 8.25 -8.83
N THR A 76 -0.02 8.28 -9.26
CA THR A 76 0.47 9.28 -10.22
C THR A 76 -0.31 9.22 -11.54
N ASN A 77 -0.36 8.04 -12.16
CA ASN A 77 -0.93 7.88 -13.50
C ASN A 77 -2.45 8.05 -13.53
N SER A 78 -3.13 7.62 -12.47
CA SER A 78 -4.60 7.51 -12.46
C SER A 78 -5.28 8.63 -11.69
N VAL A 79 -4.56 9.36 -10.83
CA VAL A 79 -5.15 10.43 -10.01
C VAL A 79 -4.44 11.76 -10.27
N MET A 80 -3.11 11.81 -10.13
CA MET A 80 -2.38 13.08 -10.26
C MET A 80 -2.41 13.63 -11.69
N ILE A 81 -2.14 12.80 -12.70
CA ILE A 81 -2.15 13.22 -14.10
C ILE A 81 -3.56 13.69 -14.54
N PRO A 82 -4.64 12.92 -14.33
CA PRO A 82 -5.99 13.39 -14.68
C PRO A 82 -6.38 14.69 -13.95
N ALA A 83 -6.01 14.83 -12.68
CA ALA A 83 -6.26 16.07 -11.95
C ALA A 83 -5.55 17.28 -12.58
N GLN A 84 -4.30 17.12 -13.06
CA GLN A 84 -3.60 18.18 -13.79
C GLN A 84 -4.32 18.55 -15.09
N THR A 85 -4.78 17.56 -15.86
CA THR A 85 -5.58 17.80 -17.08
C THR A 85 -6.86 18.58 -16.77
N VAL A 86 -7.56 18.23 -15.69
CA VAL A 86 -8.76 18.95 -15.25
C VAL A 86 -8.43 20.40 -14.85
N VAL A 87 -7.35 20.64 -14.10
CA VAL A 87 -6.91 22.01 -13.77
C VAL A 87 -6.71 22.84 -15.03
N SER A 88 -5.99 22.31 -16.02
CA SER A 88 -5.77 23.00 -17.28
C SER A 88 -7.09 23.32 -17.99
N GLY A 89 -8.07 22.40 -17.96
CA GLY A 89 -9.41 22.61 -18.50
C GLY A 89 -10.18 23.73 -17.81
N ILE A 90 -10.13 23.78 -16.47
CA ILE A 90 -10.77 24.84 -15.67
C ILE A 90 -10.11 26.19 -15.96
N LEU A 91 -8.78 26.26 -15.96
CA LEU A 91 -8.04 27.50 -16.25
C LEU A 91 -8.36 28.03 -17.65
N ALA A 92 -8.41 27.15 -18.65
CA ALA A 92 -8.80 27.52 -20.00
C ALA A 92 -10.24 28.06 -20.07
N ALA A 93 -11.18 27.42 -19.37
CA ALA A 93 -12.57 27.89 -19.31
C ALA A 93 -12.68 29.26 -18.60
N MET A 94 -11.96 29.45 -17.50
CA MET A 94 -11.91 30.74 -16.80
C MET A 94 -11.33 31.85 -17.68
N TYR A 95 -10.25 31.58 -18.41
CA TYR A 95 -9.66 32.55 -19.35
C TYR A 95 -10.61 32.93 -20.48
N ASP A 96 -11.32 31.95 -21.05
CA ASP A 96 -12.29 32.23 -22.13
C ASP A 96 -13.45 33.10 -21.63
N PHE A 97 -13.97 32.83 -20.43
CA PHE A 97 -15.13 33.57 -19.92
C PHE A 97 -14.77 34.93 -19.35
N TYR A 98 -13.77 35.00 -18.48
CA TYR A 98 -13.38 36.25 -17.81
C TYR A 98 -12.40 37.09 -18.61
N GLY A 99 -11.68 36.51 -19.58
CA GLY A 99 -10.76 37.24 -20.46
C GLY A 99 -11.44 37.66 -21.75
N LYS A 100 -11.93 36.70 -22.56
CA LYS A 100 -12.46 37.01 -23.90
C LYS A 100 -13.90 37.55 -23.89
N ARG A 101 -14.74 37.16 -22.94
CA ARG A 101 -16.16 37.56 -22.85
C ARG A 101 -16.45 38.53 -21.69
N GLN A 102 -15.43 39.25 -21.21
CA GLN A 102 -15.48 40.12 -20.03
C GLN A 102 -16.56 41.23 -20.05
N ASN A 103 -17.09 41.58 -21.22
CA ASN A 103 -18.10 42.63 -21.35
C ASN A 103 -19.55 42.12 -21.26
N SER A 104 -19.79 40.80 -21.23
CA SER A 104 -21.13 40.22 -21.08
C SER A 104 -21.42 39.90 -19.61
N GLU A 105 -22.38 40.62 -19.02
CA GLU A 105 -22.85 40.34 -17.64
C GLU A 105 -23.50 38.95 -17.52
N CYS A 106 -24.19 38.47 -18.57
CA CYS A 106 -24.69 37.10 -18.63
C CYS A 106 -23.53 36.09 -18.54
N ALA A 107 -22.46 36.31 -19.32
CA ALA A 107 -21.29 35.42 -19.29
C ALA A 107 -20.61 35.42 -17.92
N LYS A 108 -20.47 36.60 -17.27
CA LYS A 108 -19.91 36.71 -15.92
C LYS A 108 -20.74 35.96 -14.87
N GLN A 109 -22.07 36.12 -14.88
CA GLN A 109 -22.94 35.43 -13.94
C GLN A 109 -22.83 33.91 -14.08
N ARG A 110 -22.83 33.39 -15.31
CA ARG A 110 -22.66 31.95 -15.58
C ARG A 110 -21.25 31.45 -15.27
N ALA A 111 -20.22 32.28 -15.48
CA ALA A 111 -18.83 31.90 -15.19
C ALA A 111 -18.54 31.75 -13.68
N ALA A 112 -19.38 32.31 -12.80
CA ALA A 112 -19.28 32.08 -11.36
C ALA A 112 -19.49 30.60 -10.99
N ASP A 113 -20.23 29.85 -11.81
CA ASP A 113 -20.47 28.42 -11.59
C ASP A 113 -19.18 27.59 -11.70
N LEU A 114 -18.14 28.07 -12.40
CA LEU A 114 -16.83 27.40 -12.44
C LEU A 114 -16.11 27.37 -11.09
N MET A 115 -16.47 28.25 -10.16
CA MET A 115 -15.85 28.32 -8.83
C MET A 115 -16.52 27.36 -7.83
N GLN A 116 -17.55 26.62 -8.25
CA GLN A 116 -18.26 25.71 -7.37
C GLN A 116 -17.37 24.53 -6.91
N PRO A 117 -17.52 24.04 -5.67
CA PRO A 117 -16.77 22.89 -5.15
C PRO A 117 -16.87 21.64 -6.01
N ARG A 118 -17.98 21.46 -6.75
CA ARG A 118 -18.19 20.32 -7.65
C ARG A 118 -17.19 20.30 -8.81
N ILE A 119 -16.68 21.46 -9.24
CA ILE A 119 -15.68 21.58 -10.32
C ILE A 119 -14.25 21.60 -9.74
N SER A 120 -14.11 21.56 -8.41
CA SER A 120 -12.80 21.59 -7.75
C SER A 120 -12.04 20.28 -7.90
N VAL A 121 -10.77 20.39 -8.31
CA VAL A 121 -9.82 19.27 -8.25
C VAL A 121 -9.46 18.83 -6.82
N GLY A 122 -9.96 19.53 -5.80
CA GLY A 122 -9.86 19.09 -4.41
C GLY A 122 -10.58 17.78 -4.14
N ARG A 123 -11.58 17.41 -4.95
CA ARG A 123 -12.32 16.14 -4.83
C ARG A 123 -11.45 14.89 -5.06
N PHE A 124 -10.36 15.03 -5.83
CA PHE A 124 -9.37 13.96 -5.98
C PHE A 124 -8.59 13.69 -4.68
N ALA A 125 -8.54 14.66 -3.75
CA ALA A 125 -7.90 14.47 -2.45
C ALA A 125 -8.67 13.46 -1.60
N ASP A 126 -10.00 13.55 -1.57
CA ASP A 126 -10.86 12.63 -0.83
C ASP A 126 -10.71 11.19 -1.35
N CYS A 127 -10.57 11.05 -2.68
CA CYS A 127 -10.28 9.81 -3.36
C CYS A 127 -8.98 9.14 -2.85
N LEU A 128 -7.90 9.92 -2.74
CA LEU A 128 -6.62 9.42 -2.23
C LEU A 128 -6.69 9.07 -0.74
N LEU A 129 -7.32 9.93 0.06
CA LEU A 129 -7.42 9.74 1.51
C LEU A 129 -8.26 8.50 1.88
N ALA A 130 -9.25 8.14 1.07
CA ALA A 130 -10.01 6.90 1.24
C ALA A 130 -9.12 5.63 1.21
N ASN A 131 -7.91 5.70 0.65
CA ASN A 131 -6.97 4.58 0.60
C ASN A 131 -6.02 4.51 1.81
N VAL A 132 -5.93 5.54 2.64
CA VAL A 132 -5.07 5.52 3.83
C VAL A 132 -5.46 4.39 4.80
N PRO A 133 -6.74 4.24 5.20
CA PRO A 133 -7.16 3.14 6.07
C PRO A 133 -6.94 1.76 5.45
N PHE A 134 -6.91 1.69 4.12
CA PHE A 134 -6.69 0.46 3.38
C PHE A 134 -5.25 -0.05 3.52
N VAL A 135 -4.29 0.85 3.31
CA VAL A 135 -2.85 0.58 3.48
C VAL A 135 -2.53 0.15 4.92
N GLU A 136 -3.18 0.78 5.92
CA GLU A 136 -3.01 0.40 7.33
C GLU A 136 -3.53 -1.00 7.64
N LYS A 137 -4.67 -1.41 7.06
CA LYS A 137 -5.22 -2.77 7.25
C LYS A 137 -4.28 -3.83 6.69
N ILE A 138 -3.70 -3.61 5.51
CA ILE A 138 -2.70 -4.53 4.92
C ILE A 138 -1.54 -4.73 5.89
N ALA A 139 -1.03 -3.65 6.45
CA ALA A 139 0.10 -3.71 7.35
C ALA A 139 -0.21 -4.46 8.65
N LYS A 140 -1.40 -4.28 9.22
CA LYS A 140 -1.85 -5.03 10.40
C LYS A 140 -1.95 -6.53 10.13
N VAL A 141 -2.51 -6.91 8.98
CA VAL A 141 -2.57 -8.32 8.56
C VAL A 141 -1.15 -8.88 8.38
N ALA A 142 -0.26 -8.11 7.75
CA ALA A 142 1.12 -8.54 7.55
C ALA A 142 1.87 -8.74 8.88
N GLN A 143 1.74 -7.80 9.81
CA GLN A 143 2.31 -7.91 11.16
C GLN A 143 1.75 -9.10 11.93
N PHE A 144 0.44 -9.36 11.83
CA PHE A 144 -0.18 -10.52 12.47
C PHE A 144 0.43 -11.82 11.97
N SER A 145 0.57 -12.00 10.65
CA SER A 145 1.18 -13.20 10.08
C SER A 145 2.66 -13.35 10.48
N LEU A 146 3.44 -12.26 10.49
CA LEU A 146 4.84 -12.28 10.94
C LEU A 146 4.97 -12.64 12.43
N LYS A 147 4.05 -12.14 13.27
CA LYS A 147 3.98 -12.51 14.70
C LYS A 147 3.60 -13.98 14.88
N SER A 148 2.63 -14.47 14.11
CA SER A 148 2.23 -15.89 14.13
C SER A 148 3.40 -16.80 13.75
N ALA A 149 4.12 -16.43 12.69
CA ALA A 149 5.36 -17.07 12.27
C ALA A 149 6.40 -17.16 13.39
N LYS A 150 6.63 -16.06 14.10
CA LYS A 150 7.52 -16.05 15.28
C LYS A 150 7.06 -17.01 16.37
N ASN A 151 5.76 -17.01 16.70
CA ASN A 151 5.21 -17.90 17.72
C ASN A 151 5.36 -19.40 17.35
N MET A 152 5.28 -19.74 16.06
CA MET A 152 5.50 -21.12 15.60
C MET A 152 6.95 -21.56 15.83
N VAL A 153 7.91 -20.67 15.57
CA VAL A 153 9.33 -20.91 15.86
C VAL A 153 9.52 -21.13 17.36
N ASP A 154 8.95 -20.28 18.21
CA ASP A 154 9.01 -20.42 19.68
C ASP A 154 8.41 -21.75 20.16
N ALA A 155 7.26 -22.15 19.60
CA ALA A 155 6.60 -23.41 19.94
C ALA A 155 7.48 -24.62 19.59
N GLY A 156 8.10 -24.62 18.40
CA GLY A 156 9.06 -25.64 18.03
C GLY A 156 10.22 -25.71 19.03
N ILE A 157 10.85 -24.58 19.36
CA ILE A 157 12.01 -24.54 20.27
C ILE A 157 11.61 -25.10 21.64
N SER A 158 10.41 -24.73 22.11
CA SER A 158 9.88 -25.23 23.36
C SER A 158 9.76 -26.75 23.36
N GLN A 159 9.33 -27.36 22.25
CA GLN A 159 9.27 -28.81 22.15
C GLN A 159 10.65 -29.47 22.31
N LEU A 160 11.73 -28.85 21.78
CA LEU A 160 13.08 -29.38 21.98
C LEU A 160 13.48 -29.45 23.46
N ASN A 161 12.92 -28.61 24.33
CA ASN A 161 13.18 -28.69 25.78
C ASN A 161 12.67 -29.96 26.45
N TYR A 162 11.80 -30.75 25.80
CA TYR A 162 11.44 -32.09 26.29
C TYR A 162 12.56 -33.12 26.08
N CYS A 163 13.57 -32.82 25.25
CA CYS A 163 14.70 -33.69 25.00
C CYS A 163 15.94 -33.28 25.83
N SER A 164 16.52 -34.25 26.53
CA SER A 164 17.86 -34.10 27.13
C SER A 164 18.91 -33.80 26.06
N ALA A 165 19.91 -32.97 26.38
CA ALA A 165 20.93 -32.52 25.42
C ALA A 165 21.73 -33.65 24.73
N GLY A 166 21.86 -34.82 25.37
CA GLY A 166 22.49 -36.00 24.77
C GLY A 166 21.54 -36.97 24.05
N SER A 167 20.23 -36.72 24.04
CA SER A 167 19.23 -37.63 23.47
C SER A 167 19.04 -37.38 21.98
N ILE A 168 19.91 -37.99 21.17
CA ILE A 168 19.89 -37.86 19.70
C ILE A 168 18.53 -38.30 19.13
N ASN A 169 17.98 -39.44 19.58
CA ASN A 169 16.71 -39.96 19.05
C ASN A 169 15.52 -39.04 19.36
N CYS A 170 15.43 -38.49 20.58
CA CYS A 170 14.37 -37.55 20.94
C CYS A 170 14.48 -36.28 20.09
N THR A 171 15.70 -35.75 19.98
CA THR A 171 15.98 -34.53 19.22
C THR A 171 15.67 -34.74 17.74
N LEU A 172 16.02 -35.89 17.16
CA LEU A 172 15.70 -36.24 15.77
C LEU A 172 14.21 -36.36 15.49
N VAL A 173 13.39 -36.87 16.41
CA VAL A 173 11.93 -36.93 16.21
C VAL A 173 11.34 -35.53 16.03
N ILE A 174 11.73 -34.60 16.90
CA ILE A 174 11.25 -33.21 16.85
C ILE A 174 11.82 -32.49 15.62
N LEU A 175 13.09 -32.72 15.30
CA LEU A 175 13.74 -32.12 14.15
C LEU A 175 13.33 -32.71 12.80
N ASN A 176 12.83 -33.95 12.75
CA ASN A 176 12.26 -34.52 11.55
C ASN A 176 10.83 -34.02 11.32
N ALA A 177 10.11 -33.67 12.38
CA ALA A 177 8.86 -32.92 12.26
C ALA A 177 9.14 -31.51 11.73
N TRP A 178 10.14 -30.83 12.31
CA TRP A 178 10.47 -29.41 12.10
C TRP A 178 10.49 -28.90 10.65
N PRO A 179 11.06 -29.61 9.65
CA PRO A 179 10.98 -29.21 8.25
C PRO A 179 9.56 -28.92 7.80
N SER A 180 8.56 -29.62 8.35
CA SER A 180 7.15 -29.41 8.06
C SER A 180 6.66 -28.09 8.66
N GLU A 181 6.95 -27.79 9.93
CA GLU A 181 6.60 -26.51 10.55
C GLU A 181 7.37 -25.33 9.94
N TYR A 182 8.62 -25.55 9.52
CA TYR A 182 9.44 -24.57 8.82
C TYR A 182 8.94 -24.33 7.39
N THR A 183 8.49 -25.38 6.68
CA THR A 183 7.80 -25.25 5.39
C THR A 183 6.49 -24.48 5.55
N VAL A 184 5.75 -24.68 6.65
CA VAL A 184 4.54 -23.88 6.97
C VAL A 184 4.90 -22.42 7.26
N LEU A 185 6.03 -22.15 7.93
CA LEU A 185 6.57 -20.80 8.12
C LEU A 185 6.89 -20.14 6.77
N ILE A 186 7.60 -20.83 5.88
CA ILE A 186 7.89 -20.36 4.52
C ILE A 186 6.60 -20.14 3.73
N GLY A 187 5.63 -21.05 3.82
CA GLY A 187 4.30 -20.90 3.22
C GLY A 187 3.52 -19.70 3.77
N ALA A 188 3.61 -19.41 5.06
CA ALA A 188 3.02 -18.23 5.68
C ALA A 188 3.69 -16.93 5.19
N LEU A 189 5.00 -16.97 4.93
CA LEU A 189 5.75 -15.86 4.32
C LEU A 189 5.43 -15.68 2.83
N SER A 190 5.21 -16.75 2.08
CA SER A 190 4.68 -16.67 0.71
C SER A 190 3.24 -16.15 0.69
N ASN A 191 2.41 -16.52 1.68
CA ASN A 191 1.07 -15.95 1.84
C ASN A 191 1.12 -14.45 2.16
N LEU A 192 2.12 -13.98 2.90
CA LEU A 192 2.38 -12.54 3.09
C LEU A 192 2.67 -11.82 1.77
N GLN A 193 3.41 -12.47 0.87
CA GLN A 193 3.58 -11.95 -0.49
C GLN A 193 2.23 -11.93 -1.22
N GLY A 194 1.36 -12.94 -1.07
CA GLY A 194 0.02 -12.97 -1.68
C GLY A 194 -1.00 -11.96 -1.09
N ILE A 195 -0.91 -11.64 0.20
CA ILE A 195 -1.77 -10.66 0.90
C ILE A 195 -1.65 -9.30 0.21
N TYR A 196 -0.44 -8.88 -0.09
CA TYR A 196 -0.21 -7.55 -0.66
C TYR A 196 -0.97 -7.28 -1.97
N PRO A 197 -0.84 -8.07 -3.06
CA PRO A 197 -1.60 -7.86 -4.28
C PRO A 197 -3.09 -8.12 -4.08
N PHE A 198 -3.48 -9.08 -3.24
CA PHE A 198 -4.89 -9.37 -2.96
C PHE A 198 -5.62 -8.14 -2.40
N TYR A 199 -4.98 -7.40 -1.51
CA TYR A 199 -5.52 -6.17 -0.97
C TYR A 199 -5.17 -4.95 -1.86
N ALA A 200 -3.91 -4.74 -2.25
CA ALA A 200 -3.51 -3.56 -3.02
C ALA A 200 -4.26 -3.36 -4.34
N ASN A 201 -4.64 -4.44 -5.04
CA ASN A 201 -5.37 -4.37 -6.31
C ASN A 201 -6.75 -3.70 -6.18
N PRO A 202 -7.59 -4.04 -5.19
CA PRO A 202 -8.78 -3.28 -4.85
C PRO A 202 -8.53 -1.77 -4.65
N GLY A 203 -7.51 -1.38 -3.89
CA GLY A 203 -7.17 0.05 -3.70
C GLY A 203 -6.76 0.74 -5.00
N ILE A 204 -6.02 0.05 -5.86
CA ILE A 204 -5.67 0.50 -7.21
C ILE A 204 -6.93 0.70 -8.07
N ALA A 205 -7.86 -0.25 -8.04
CA ALA A 205 -9.11 -0.18 -8.81
C ALA A 205 -10.01 0.97 -8.34
N ILE A 206 -10.16 1.14 -7.03
CA ILE A 206 -10.94 2.24 -6.43
C ILE A 206 -10.37 3.60 -6.87
N ASN A 207 -9.04 3.78 -6.79
CA ASN A 207 -8.41 5.03 -7.22
C ASN A 207 -8.66 5.33 -8.71
N LYS A 208 -8.52 4.33 -9.58
CA LYS A 208 -8.79 4.47 -11.01
C LYS A 208 -10.25 4.85 -11.27
N GLN A 209 -11.18 4.14 -10.66
CA GLN A 209 -12.61 4.36 -10.86
C GLN A 209 -13.04 5.74 -10.37
N CYS A 210 -12.67 6.09 -9.13
CA CYS A 210 -13.02 7.37 -8.55
C CYS A 210 -12.39 8.54 -9.34
N ALA A 211 -11.12 8.46 -9.73
CA ALA A 211 -10.52 9.51 -10.55
C ALA A 211 -11.16 9.65 -11.94
N SER A 212 -11.56 8.53 -12.57
CA SER A 212 -12.30 8.56 -13.83
C SER A 212 -13.66 9.25 -13.66
N LEU A 213 -14.44 8.87 -12.65
CA LEU A 213 -15.74 9.47 -12.38
C LEU A 213 -15.64 10.98 -12.08
N LEU A 214 -14.67 11.38 -11.26
CA LEU A 214 -14.43 12.79 -10.95
C LEU A 214 -13.99 13.59 -12.18
N THR A 215 -13.16 13.00 -13.04
CA THR A 215 -12.71 13.65 -14.28
C THR A 215 -13.90 13.91 -15.20
N ILE A 216 -14.76 12.91 -15.42
CA ILE A 216 -15.96 13.01 -16.26
C ILE A 216 -16.91 14.09 -15.70
N ASP A 217 -17.26 14.00 -14.42
CA ASP A 217 -18.20 14.93 -13.78
C ASP A 217 -17.72 16.39 -13.86
N ILE A 218 -16.42 16.63 -13.64
CA ILE A 218 -15.87 17.98 -13.76
C ILE A 218 -15.86 18.45 -15.23
N GLN A 219 -15.52 17.58 -16.19
CA GLN A 219 -15.55 17.93 -17.61
C GLN A 219 -16.96 18.26 -18.10
N ASP A 220 -17.96 17.47 -17.72
CA ASP A 220 -19.37 17.70 -18.05
C ASP A 220 -19.86 19.02 -17.46
N ALA A 221 -19.51 19.32 -16.20
CA ALA A 221 -19.85 20.58 -15.57
C ALA A 221 -19.21 21.78 -16.28
N ILE A 222 -17.92 21.71 -16.65
CA ILE A 222 -17.26 22.76 -17.43
C ILE A 222 -17.97 22.96 -18.77
N GLN A 223 -18.32 21.87 -19.46
CA GLN A 223 -18.99 21.94 -20.76
C GLN A 223 -20.39 22.53 -20.65
N ALA A 224 -21.16 22.20 -19.61
CA ALA A 224 -22.47 22.78 -19.35
C ALA A 224 -22.39 24.31 -19.14
N VAL A 225 -21.37 24.78 -18.41
CA VAL A 225 -21.13 26.22 -18.25
C VAL A 225 -20.73 26.86 -19.59
N ARG A 226 -19.86 26.22 -20.38
CA ARG A 226 -19.50 26.71 -21.74
C ARG A 226 -20.71 26.87 -22.62
N ASN A 227 -21.59 25.87 -22.65
CA ASN A 227 -22.82 25.93 -23.44
C ASN A 227 -23.71 27.09 -22.97
N SER A 228 -23.83 27.27 -21.65
CA SER A 228 -24.62 28.37 -21.08
C SER A 228 -24.05 29.74 -21.42
N VAL A 229 -22.73 29.92 -21.36
CA VAL A 229 -22.05 31.17 -21.75
C VAL A 229 -22.14 31.39 -23.27
N SER A 230 -22.11 30.33 -24.08
CA SER A 230 -22.22 30.44 -25.54
C SER A 230 -23.56 31.02 -26.00
N ALA A 231 -24.61 30.84 -25.20
CA ALA A 231 -25.97 31.30 -25.45
C ALA A 231 -26.29 32.73 -24.94
N CYS A 232 -25.30 33.46 -24.38
CA CYS A 232 -25.48 34.78 -23.73
C CYS A 232 -25.52 36.01 -24.66
#